data_AF-K1S1K1-F1
#
_entry.id   AF-K1S1K1-F1
#
_cell.length_a   1.000
_cell.length_b   1.000
_cell.length_c   1.000
_cell.angle_alpha   90.00
_cell.angle_beta   90.00
_cell.angle_gamma   90.00
#
_symmetry.space_group_name_H-M   'P 1'
#
loop_
_entity.id
_entity.type
_entity.pdbx_description
1 polymer ?
#
loop_
_entity_poly.entity_id
_entity_poly.type
_entity_poly.pdbx_seq_one_letter_code
_entity_poly.pdbx_strand_id
1 'polypeptide(L)'
;MLMKYLWVGAENLKPEETIESVINHGTLGIGFIGLAECLVALIGKHHGESEKAQELGLKIVTYMRDRANEFSEQYHHNYSILATPAEGLSGKFTKKDRKQFGIIPGVTDRDYYTNSNHVPVYYKCTALKKAQVEAPYHDLTRGGHIFYVEIDGDATHNPSVIESVVDMM
;
A
#
# COMPACT_ATOMS: atom_id res chain seq x y z
N MET A 1 31.29 -4.01 15.38
CA MET A 1 31.26 -2.53 15.52
C MET A 1 30.29 -1.81 14.57
N LEU A 2 29.84 -2.40 13.45
CA LEU A 2 28.97 -1.71 12.48
C LEU A 2 27.63 -1.19 13.05
N MET A 3 26.97 -1.99 13.90
CA MET A 3 25.68 -1.64 14.52
C MET A 3 25.75 -0.40 15.43
N LYS A 4 26.91 -0.10 16.02
CA LYS A 4 27.10 1.01 16.97
C LYS A 4 26.86 2.39 16.32
N TYR A 5 26.99 2.48 15.00
CA TYR A 5 26.94 3.75 14.27
C TYR A 5 25.82 3.81 13.23
N LEU A 6 25.04 2.74 13.08
CA LEU A 6 23.97 2.66 12.09
C LEU A 6 22.64 3.24 12.62
N TRP A 7 22.41 3.14 13.94
CA TRP A 7 21.17 3.55 14.58
C TRP A 7 21.46 4.72 15.53
N VAL A 8 20.62 5.75 15.47
CA VAL A 8 20.73 6.91 16.37
C VAL A 8 20.60 6.44 17.82
N GLY A 9 21.55 6.85 18.67
CA GLY A 9 21.58 6.51 20.10
C GLY A 9 22.27 5.19 20.42
N ALA A 10 22.62 4.36 19.43
CA ALA A 10 23.29 3.07 19.65
C ALA A 10 24.74 3.23 20.14
N GLU A 11 25.35 4.40 19.96
CA GLU A 11 26.66 4.73 20.49
C GLU A 11 26.72 4.75 22.02
N ASN A 12 25.56 4.93 22.67
CA ASN A 12 25.41 4.96 24.12
C ASN A 12 25.15 3.59 24.76
N LEU A 13 24.89 2.56 23.94
CA LEU A 13 24.61 1.20 24.41
C LEU A 13 25.91 0.42 24.70
N LYS A 14 25.87 -0.36 25.79
CA LYS A 14 26.87 -1.39 26.09
C LYS A 14 26.51 -2.71 25.40
N PRO A 15 27.48 -3.61 25.14
CA PRO A 15 27.23 -4.87 24.43
C PRO A 15 26.17 -5.78 25.06
N GLU A 16 25.91 -5.64 26.35
CA GLU A 16 25.00 -6.47 27.16
C GLU A 16 23.61 -5.84 27.34
N GLU A 17 23.42 -4.60 26.89
CA GLU A 17 22.15 -3.87 26.99
C GLU A 17 21.24 -4.22 25.80
N THR A 18 19.92 -4.10 26.01
CA THR A 18 18.95 -4.32 24.93
C THR A 18 18.92 -3.13 23.96
N ILE A 19 18.48 -3.40 22.73
CA ILE A 19 18.33 -2.36 21.69
C ILE A 19 17.02 -1.56 21.81
N GLU A 20 16.25 -1.75 22.89
CA GLU A 20 14.90 -1.20 23.04
C GLU A 20 14.89 0.34 22.95
N SER A 21 15.88 1.00 23.53
CA SER A 21 15.98 2.47 23.49
C SER A 21 16.26 3.04 22.10
N VAL A 22 16.77 2.22 21.16
CA VAL A 22 17.15 2.67 19.81
C VAL A 22 16.18 2.19 18.73
N ILE A 23 15.38 1.15 18.98
CA ILE A 23 14.44 0.60 17.99
C ILE A 23 13.32 1.58 17.63
N ASN A 24 13.03 2.52 18.54
CA ASN A 24 12.03 3.58 18.35
C ASN A 24 12.39 4.63 17.31
N HIS A 25 13.59 4.59 16.73
CA HIS A 25 13.90 5.39 15.53
C HIS A 25 13.32 4.76 14.26
N GLY A 26 12.94 3.48 14.30
CA GLY A 26 12.29 2.78 13.19
C GLY A 26 10.76 2.96 13.17
N THR A 27 10.17 2.55 12.05
CA THR A 27 8.70 2.48 11.86
C THR A 27 8.26 1.02 11.84
N LEU A 28 7.24 0.69 12.64
CA LEU A 28 6.55 -0.59 12.62
C LEU A 28 5.42 -0.52 11.59
N GLY A 29 5.68 -1.08 10.41
CA GLY A 29 4.73 -1.09 9.30
C GLY A 29 3.66 -2.17 9.43
N ILE A 30 2.39 -1.77 9.39
CA ILE A 30 1.25 -2.69 9.23
C ILE A 30 0.84 -2.68 7.76
N GLY A 31 1.15 -3.78 7.06
CA GLY A 31 0.94 -3.92 5.62
C GLY A 31 -0.45 -4.42 5.25
N PHE A 32 -0.94 -4.00 4.08
CA PHE A 32 -2.12 -4.59 3.43
C PHE A 32 -1.93 -4.73 1.91
N ILE A 33 -2.80 -5.54 1.29
CA ILE A 33 -2.87 -5.80 -0.14
C ILE A 33 -4.32 -6.12 -0.54
N GLY A 34 -4.70 -5.92 -1.80
CA GLY A 34 -5.93 -6.45 -2.36
C GLY A 34 -7.18 -5.65 -2.00
N LEU A 35 -7.07 -4.32 -1.85
CA LEU A 35 -8.24 -3.48 -1.57
C LEU A 35 -9.28 -3.59 -2.68
N ALA A 36 -8.84 -3.68 -3.95
CA ALA A 36 -9.75 -3.84 -5.08
C ALA A 36 -10.58 -5.13 -4.98
N GLU A 37 -9.92 -6.27 -4.75
CA GLU A 37 -10.59 -7.56 -4.61
C GLU A 37 -11.47 -7.62 -3.35
N CYS A 38 -11.05 -6.99 -2.25
CA CYS A 38 -11.86 -6.82 -1.05
C CYS A 38 -13.17 -6.08 -1.35
N LEU A 39 -13.11 -4.96 -2.07
CA LEU A 39 -14.28 -4.19 -2.45
C LEU A 39 -15.19 -4.96 -3.42
N VAL A 40 -14.61 -5.67 -4.38
CA VAL A 40 -15.37 -6.56 -5.29
C VAL A 40 -16.12 -7.63 -4.49
N ALA A 41 -15.47 -8.27 -3.51
CA ALA A 41 -16.12 -9.26 -2.65
C ALA A 41 -17.27 -8.68 -1.81
N LEU A 42 -17.12 -7.44 -1.32
CA LEU A 42 -18.10 -6.80 -0.42
C LEU A 42 -19.29 -6.19 -1.16
N ILE A 43 -19.06 -5.53 -2.29
CA ILE A 43 -20.06 -4.70 -2.98
C ILE A 43 -20.08 -4.87 -4.50
N GLY A 44 -19.29 -5.80 -5.04
CA GLY A 44 -19.29 -6.17 -6.46
C GLY A 44 -18.52 -5.24 -7.40
N LYS A 45 -17.87 -4.18 -6.89
CA LYS A 45 -17.09 -3.21 -7.69
C LYS A 45 -15.86 -2.75 -6.93
N HIS A 46 -14.77 -2.47 -7.64
CA HIS A 46 -13.60 -1.83 -7.05
C HIS A 46 -13.70 -0.30 -7.11
N HIS A 47 -12.80 0.37 -6.38
CA HIS A 47 -12.79 1.82 -6.17
C HIS A 47 -12.52 2.66 -7.43
N GLY A 48 -12.07 2.05 -8.52
CA GLY A 48 -11.93 2.69 -9.84
C GLY A 48 -13.25 2.73 -10.65
N GLU A 49 -14.22 1.89 -10.29
CA GLU A 49 -15.49 1.70 -11.02
C GLU A 49 -16.68 2.42 -10.38
N SER A 50 -16.59 2.76 -9.08
CA SER A 50 -17.73 3.26 -8.32
C SER A 50 -17.30 4.19 -7.19
N GLU A 51 -17.96 5.34 -7.08
CA GLU A 51 -17.78 6.28 -5.96
C GLU A 51 -18.13 5.63 -4.62
N LYS A 52 -19.19 4.83 -4.57
CA LYS A 52 -19.54 4.03 -3.38
C LYS A 52 -18.42 3.07 -2.97
N ALA A 53 -17.71 2.49 -3.94
CA ALA A 53 -16.56 1.63 -3.66
C ALA A 53 -15.35 2.43 -3.18
N GLN A 54 -15.12 3.62 -3.74
CA GLN A 54 -14.08 4.54 -3.27
C GLN A 54 -14.34 4.98 -1.83
N GLU A 55 -15.57 5.38 -1.49
CA GLU A 55 -15.95 5.77 -0.13
C GLU A 55 -15.72 4.63 0.88
N LEU A 56 -16.12 3.41 0.52
CA LEU A 56 -15.90 2.24 1.37
C LEU A 56 -14.40 1.91 1.51
N GLY A 57 -13.64 2.01 0.43
CA GLY A 57 -12.19 1.80 0.44
C GLY A 57 -11.48 2.78 1.37
N LEU A 58 -11.80 4.06 1.27
CA LEU A 58 -11.26 5.10 2.16
C LEU A 58 -11.66 4.86 3.62
N LYS A 59 -12.89 4.41 3.88
CA LYS A 59 -13.32 4.06 5.24
C LYS A 59 -12.51 2.91 5.83
N ILE A 60 -12.25 1.87 5.04
CA ILE A 60 -11.46 0.71 5.48
C ILE A 60 -10.02 1.13 5.81
N VAL A 61 -9.36 1.86 4.90
CA VAL A 61 -7.96 2.26 5.11
C VAL A 61 -7.82 3.32 6.22
N THR A 62 -8.79 4.22 6.35
CA THR A 62 -8.87 5.16 7.48
C THR A 62 -8.95 4.42 8.81
N TYR A 63 -9.82 3.40 8.91
CA TYR A 63 -9.91 2.59 10.13
C TYR A 63 -8.57 1.93 10.47
N MET A 64 -7.86 1.38 9.48
CA MET A 64 -6.53 0.82 9.70
C MET A 64 -5.54 1.88 10.21
N ARG A 65 -5.54 3.07 9.61
CA ARG A 65 -4.68 4.18 10.02
C ARG A 65 -4.95 4.62 11.45
N ASP A 66 -6.23 4.75 11.82
CA ASP A 66 -6.61 5.17 13.17
C ASP A 66 -6.17 4.12 14.21
N ARG A 67 -6.31 2.83 13.89
CA ARG A 67 -5.77 1.75 14.72
C ARG A 67 -4.25 1.81 14.87
N ALA A 68 -3.51 2.16 13.81
CA ALA A 68 -2.06 2.34 13.90
C ALA A 68 -1.67 3.54 14.79
N ASN A 69 -2.43 4.64 14.73
CA ASN A 69 -2.23 5.79 15.62
C ASN A 69 -2.46 5.39 17.09
N GLU A 70 -3.57 4.70 17.37
CA GLU A 70 -3.88 4.20 18.72
C GLU A 70 -2.79 3.26 19.26
N PHE A 71 -2.23 2.40 18.41
CA PHE A 71 -1.08 1.56 18.79
C PHE A 71 0.17 2.40 19.09
N SER A 72 0.39 3.48 18.35
CA SER A 72 1.52 4.38 18.62
C SER A 72 1.38 5.08 19.97
N GLU A 73 0.17 5.52 20.32
CA GLU A 73 -0.12 6.12 21.62
C GLU A 73 -0.01 5.11 22.76
N GLN A 74 -0.53 3.89 22.57
CA GLN A 74 -0.58 2.86 23.60
C GLN A 74 0.79 2.25 23.90
N TYR A 75 1.60 1.99 22.88
CA TYR A 75 2.86 1.26 23.02
C TYR A 75 4.09 2.14 22.91
N HIS A 76 3.93 3.44 22.63
CA HIS A 76 5.04 4.39 22.47
C HIS A 76 6.08 3.93 21.43
N HIS A 77 5.59 3.35 20.33
CA HIS A 77 6.37 2.98 19.14
C HIS A 77 5.77 3.63 17.89
N ASN A 78 6.55 3.85 16.84
CA ASN A 78 6.05 4.47 15.61
C ASN A 78 5.34 3.45 14.72
N TYR A 79 4.03 3.24 14.90
CA TYR A 79 3.25 2.41 13.99
C TYR A 79 2.76 3.23 12.79
N SER A 80 2.72 2.60 11.61
CA SER A 80 2.14 3.23 10.43
C SER A 80 1.61 2.21 9.44
N ILE A 81 0.62 2.61 8.64
CA ILE A 81 0.09 1.78 7.57
C ILE A 81 1.00 1.85 6.34
N LEU A 82 1.32 0.67 5.81
CA LEU A 82 2.19 0.50 4.64
C LEU A 82 1.40 -0.10 3.48
N ALA A 83 1.34 0.62 2.36
CA ALA A 83 0.95 0.04 1.08
C ALA A 83 2.06 -0.93 0.64
N THR A 84 1.86 -2.22 0.90
CA THR A 84 2.89 -3.24 0.73
C THR A 84 3.23 -3.43 -0.77
N PRO A 85 4.51 -3.37 -1.18
CA PRO A 85 4.92 -3.63 -2.57
C PRO A 85 4.59 -5.05 -3.04
N ALA A 86 4.45 -5.98 -2.09
CA ALA A 86 3.91 -7.34 -2.25
C ALA A 86 4.53 -8.19 -3.37
N GLU A 87 5.78 -7.92 -3.73
CA GLU A 87 6.52 -8.72 -4.70
C GLU A 87 6.59 -10.19 -4.23
N GLY A 88 5.97 -11.08 -5.00
CA GLY A 88 5.82 -12.50 -4.66
C GLY A 88 4.78 -12.83 -3.57
N LEU A 89 4.23 -11.85 -2.84
CA LEU A 89 3.16 -12.07 -1.87
C LEU A 89 1.77 -12.09 -2.53
N SER A 90 1.56 -11.24 -3.53
CA SER A 90 0.29 -11.12 -4.27
C SER A 90 -0.20 -12.48 -4.81
N GLY A 91 0.70 -13.27 -5.39
CA GLY A 91 0.37 -14.60 -5.88
C GLY A 91 0.26 -15.69 -4.80
N LYS A 92 0.91 -15.51 -3.64
CA LYS A 92 0.84 -16.48 -2.54
C LYS A 92 -0.53 -16.47 -1.85
N PHE A 93 -1.07 -15.28 -1.57
CA PHE A 93 -2.39 -15.15 -0.95
C PHE A 93 -3.49 -15.69 -1.86
N THR A 94 -3.50 -15.26 -3.12
CA THR A 94 -4.50 -15.71 -4.09
C THR A 94 -4.53 -17.24 -4.26
N LYS A 95 -3.36 -17.90 -4.30
CA LYS A 95 -3.28 -19.38 -4.34
C LYS A 95 -3.87 -20.04 -3.10
N LYS A 96 -3.61 -19.50 -1.91
CA LYS A 96 -4.12 -20.03 -0.64
C LYS A 96 -5.63 -19.84 -0.55
N ASP A 97 -6.11 -18.66 -0.89
CA ASP A 97 -7.53 -18.33 -0.83
C ASP A 97 -8.32 -19.09 -1.89
N ARG A 98 -7.79 -19.26 -3.11
CA ARG A 98 -8.40 -20.12 -4.14
C ARG A 98 -8.53 -21.57 -3.68
N LYS A 99 -7.56 -22.10 -2.94
CA LYS A 99 -7.64 -23.46 -2.37
C LYS A 99 -8.76 -23.58 -1.33
N GLN A 100 -9.02 -22.53 -0.57
CA GLN A 100 -10.00 -22.55 0.52
C GLN A 100 -11.42 -22.20 0.05
N PHE A 101 -11.56 -21.21 -0.82
CA PHE A 101 -12.84 -20.63 -1.22
C PHE A 101 -13.21 -20.88 -2.69
N GLY A 102 -12.34 -21.55 -3.45
CA GLY A 102 -12.53 -21.77 -4.88
C GLY A 102 -12.23 -20.52 -5.71
N ILE A 103 -12.71 -20.54 -6.96
CA ILE A 103 -12.58 -19.42 -7.89
C ILE A 103 -13.75 -18.46 -7.67
N ILE A 104 -13.44 -17.25 -7.23
CA ILE A 104 -14.38 -16.15 -7.04
C ILE A 104 -14.10 -15.12 -8.16
N PRO A 105 -15.08 -14.87 -9.06
CA PRO A 105 -14.93 -13.88 -10.13
C PRO A 105 -14.54 -12.49 -9.59
N GLY A 106 -13.52 -11.88 -10.20
CA GLY A 106 -12.99 -10.58 -9.79
C GLY A 106 -12.18 -10.57 -8.49
N VAL A 107 -11.93 -11.73 -7.88
CA VAL A 107 -11.19 -11.86 -6.60
C VAL A 107 -10.07 -12.88 -6.74
N THR A 108 -10.40 -14.17 -6.90
CA THR A 108 -9.40 -15.27 -6.98
C THR A 108 -9.33 -15.92 -8.36
N ASP A 109 -10.03 -15.37 -9.35
CA ASP A 109 -9.99 -15.80 -10.76
C ASP A 109 -8.69 -15.45 -11.48
N ARG A 110 -7.97 -14.43 -11.00
CA ARG A 110 -6.61 -14.08 -11.40
C ARG A 110 -5.60 -14.70 -10.44
N ASP A 111 -4.35 -14.83 -10.87
CA ASP A 111 -3.28 -15.45 -10.08
C ASP A 111 -2.59 -14.49 -9.09
N TYR A 112 -3.11 -13.27 -8.92
CA TYR A 112 -2.58 -12.23 -8.07
C TYR A 112 -3.70 -11.36 -7.49
N TYR A 113 -3.42 -10.75 -6.34
CA TYR A 113 -4.18 -9.62 -5.82
C TYR A 113 -3.56 -8.30 -6.27
N THR A 114 -4.40 -7.28 -6.45
CA THR A 114 -3.95 -5.94 -6.78
C THR A 114 -3.16 -5.35 -5.61
N ASN A 115 -2.03 -4.70 -5.90
CA ASN A 115 -1.18 -4.14 -4.85
C ASN A 115 -1.93 -3.09 -4.03
N SER A 116 -1.95 -3.27 -2.72
CA SER A 116 -2.46 -2.30 -1.73
C SER A 116 -3.79 -1.66 -2.14
N ASN A 117 -3.77 -0.36 -2.42
CA ASN A 117 -4.89 0.50 -2.80
C ASN A 117 -4.81 0.97 -4.27
N HIS A 118 -4.05 0.29 -5.12
CA HIS A 118 -4.01 0.62 -6.54
C HIS A 118 -5.32 0.25 -7.23
N VAL A 119 -5.67 1.03 -8.25
CA VAL A 119 -6.65 0.64 -9.25
C VAL A 119 -6.09 -0.57 -10.02
N PRO A 120 -6.87 -1.64 -10.23
CA PRO A 120 -6.40 -2.83 -10.91
C PRO A 120 -5.86 -2.54 -12.31
N VAL A 121 -4.72 -3.15 -12.66
CA VAL A 121 -4.05 -2.96 -13.96
C VAL A 121 -4.92 -3.34 -15.16
N TYR A 122 -5.87 -4.27 -14.98
CA TYR A 122 -6.80 -4.67 -16.05
C TYR A 122 -7.91 -3.64 -16.29
N TYR A 123 -8.11 -2.68 -15.39
CA TYR A 123 -9.13 -1.66 -15.51
C TYR A 123 -8.61 -0.46 -16.29
N LYS A 124 -9.19 -0.24 -17.48
CA LYS A 124 -8.79 0.86 -18.35
C LYS A 124 -9.36 2.18 -17.84
N CYS A 125 -8.48 3.10 -17.45
CA CYS A 125 -8.82 4.47 -17.12
C CYS A 125 -7.67 5.42 -17.51
N THR A 126 -7.93 6.73 -17.53
CA THR A 126 -6.87 7.72 -17.78
C THR A 126 -5.93 7.81 -16.57
N ALA A 127 -4.68 8.20 -16.81
CA ALA A 127 -3.70 8.47 -15.75
C ALA A 127 -4.26 9.45 -14.70
N LEU A 128 -4.93 10.51 -15.15
CA LEU A 128 -5.58 11.49 -14.28
C LEU A 128 -6.67 10.87 -13.40
N LYS A 129 -7.55 10.04 -13.97
CA LYS A 129 -8.60 9.39 -13.19
C LYS A 129 -8.01 8.44 -12.15
N LYS A 130 -6.97 7.68 -12.54
CA LYS A 130 -6.23 6.80 -11.62
C LYS A 130 -5.61 7.60 -10.48
N ALA A 131 -4.95 8.72 -10.78
CA ALA A 131 -4.33 9.61 -9.80
C ALA A 131 -5.38 10.16 -8.81
N GLN A 132 -6.51 10.66 -9.31
CA GLN A 132 -7.59 11.18 -8.45
C GLN A 132 -8.17 10.12 -7.50
N VAL A 133 -8.25 8.87 -7.95
CA VAL A 133 -8.76 7.76 -7.16
C VAL A 133 -7.72 7.30 -6.12
N GLU A 134 -6.44 7.25 -6.49
CA GLU A 134 -5.37 6.73 -5.61
C GLU A 134 -4.81 7.79 -4.64
N ALA A 135 -4.82 9.07 -5.01
CA ALA A 135 -4.20 10.16 -4.23
C ALA A 135 -4.66 10.23 -2.77
N PRO A 136 -5.97 10.13 -2.44
CA PRO A 136 -6.39 10.22 -1.04
C PRO A 136 -5.83 9.12 -0.14
N TYR A 137 -5.43 7.97 -0.70
CA TYR A 137 -4.85 6.89 0.09
C TYR A 137 -3.41 7.18 0.52
N HIS A 138 -2.66 8.03 -0.19
CA HIS A 138 -1.28 8.38 0.18
C HIS A 138 -1.20 8.98 1.59
N ASP A 139 -2.15 9.86 1.92
CA ASP A 139 -2.27 10.45 3.25
C ASP A 139 -2.63 9.45 4.35
N LEU A 140 -3.24 8.32 3.99
CA LEU A 140 -3.65 7.26 4.90
C LEU A 140 -2.55 6.20 5.10
N THR A 141 -1.63 6.06 4.14
CA THR A 141 -0.57 5.04 4.12
C THR A 141 0.81 5.67 4.28
N ARG A 142 1.00 6.45 5.35
CA ARG A 142 2.22 7.22 5.62
C ARG A 142 3.46 6.37 5.92
N GLY A 143 3.29 5.07 6.16
CA GLY A 143 4.39 4.12 6.33
C GLY A 143 5.08 3.79 5.02
N GLY A 144 4.42 4.07 3.90
CA GLY A 144 4.96 3.96 2.55
C GLY A 144 3.85 3.76 1.53
N HIS A 145 3.99 4.44 0.39
CA HIS A 145 3.08 4.39 -0.74
C HIS A 145 3.82 4.80 -2.02
N ILE A 146 3.23 4.46 -3.15
CA ILE A 146 3.74 4.80 -4.47
C ILE A 146 2.56 4.89 -5.43
N PHE A 147 2.73 5.67 -6.50
CA PHE A 147 1.78 5.76 -7.60
C PHE A 147 2.50 5.38 -8.90
N TYR A 148 1.88 4.50 -9.67
CA TYR A 148 2.36 4.11 -11.00
C TYR A 148 1.38 4.56 -12.07
N VAL A 149 1.91 4.97 -13.23
CA VAL A 149 1.14 5.28 -14.42
C VAL A 149 1.62 4.37 -15.54
N GLU A 150 0.68 3.65 -16.15
CA GLU A 150 0.91 2.95 -17.40
C GLU A 150 0.81 3.96 -18.55
N ILE A 151 1.88 4.09 -19.35
CA ILE A 151 1.91 4.98 -20.51
C ILE A 151 2.00 4.12 -21.76
N ASP A 152 1.07 4.32 -22.69
CA ASP A 152 1.11 3.66 -23.99
C ASP A 152 2.19 4.30 -24.88
N GLY A 153 3.11 3.48 -25.38
CA GLY A 153 4.13 3.87 -26.35
C GLY A 153 5.50 4.25 -25.75
N ASP A 154 6.45 4.54 -26.64
CA ASP A 154 7.81 4.91 -26.26
C ASP A 154 7.88 6.40 -25.87
N ALA A 155 7.93 6.66 -24.57
CA ALA A 155 8.03 8.01 -24.02
C ALA A 155 9.44 8.61 -24.11
N THR A 156 10.47 7.84 -24.50
CA THR A 156 11.87 8.36 -24.54
C THR A 156 12.05 9.49 -25.55
N HIS A 157 11.20 9.54 -26.58
CA HIS A 157 11.20 10.58 -27.61
C HIS A 157 10.13 11.66 -27.38
N ASN A 158 9.44 11.64 -26.23
CA ASN A 158 8.34 12.56 -25.94
C ASN A 158 8.39 13.09 -24.49
N PRO A 159 9.41 13.90 -24.15
CA PRO A 159 9.63 14.38 -22.78
C PRO A 159 8.48 15.23 -22.23
N SER A 160 7.71 15.92 -23.09
CA SER A 160 6.57 16.74 -22.64
C SER A 160 5.43 15.89 -22.07
N VAL A 161 5.27 14.64 -22.52
CA VAL A 161 4.31 13.70 -21.90
C VAL A 161 4.75 13.31 -20.50
N ILE A 162 6.06 13.08 -20.30
CA ILE A 162 6.59 12.79 -18.97
C ILE A 162 6.41 14.00 -18.03
N GLU A 163 6.72 15.21 -18.51
CA GLU A 163 6.49 16.45 -17.77
C GLU A 163 5.02 16.63 -17.38
N SER A 164 4.10 16.40 -18.33
CA SER A 164 2.66 16.48 -18.06
C SER A 164 2.18 15.47 -17.00
N VAL A 165 2.80 14.29 -16.96
CA VAL A 165 2.50 13.27 -15.93
C VAL A 165 3.08 13.68 -14.58
N VAL A 166 4.25 14.30 -14.53
CA VAL A 166 4.85 14.83 -13.30
C VAL A 166 4.04 16.01 -12.75
N ASP A 167 3.63 16.95 -13.60
CA ASP A 167 2.83 18.12 -13.21
C ASP A 167 1.43 17.75 -12.69
N MET A 168 0.93 16.58 -13.09
CA MET A 168 -0.33 16.02 -12.60
C MET A 168 -0.23 15.49 -11.17
N MET A 169 0.97 15.07 -10.72
CA MET A 169 1.21 14.46 -9.40
C MET A 169 1.47 15.53 -8.33
#